data_AF-A0A074YUL8-F1
#
_entry.id   AF-A0A074YUL8-F1
#
_cell.length_a   1.000
_cell.length_b   1.000
_cell.length_c   1.000
_cell.angle_alpha   90.00
_cell.angle_beta   90.00
_cell.angle_gamma   90.00
#
_symmetry.space_group_name_H-M   'P 1'
#
loop_
_entity.id
_entity.type
_entity.pdbx_description
1 polymer ?
#
loop_
_entity_poly.entity_id
_entity_poly.type
_entity_poly.pdbx_seq_one_letter_code
_entity_poly.pdbx_strand_id
1 'polypeptide(L)'
;MTKEDSWLLESAQVLHPLTRRRYMFLCNHWFSLYKEDGRVERELLGVRSVETKYTILVVTGDQEGCGTDSNVFVTIHGRTGITPRIELAPELLRENSTKHLPFTRGTSSTFTVRAPSVGALTKIRISQNASGRFPHWFIERVVVTNLAHPKWTYYFNCSFWLSPSYADGKLSRLVRGFREPTGLGG
;
A
#
# COMPACT_ATOMS: atom_id res chain seq x y z
N MET A 1 28.68 -17.37 1.08
CA MET A 1 27.34 -16.90 1.47
C MET A 1 27.02 -17.41 2.86
N THR A 2 26.61 -16.55 3.77
CA THR A 2 26.14 -16.86 5.13
C THR A 2 24.61 -16.74 5.22
N LYS A 3 24.02 -17.09 6.37
CA LYS A 3 22.58 -16.88 6.61
C LYS A 3 22.17 -15.40 6.47
N GLU A 4 23.09 -14.47 6.71
CA GLU A 4 22.89 -13.03 6.60
C GLU A 4 22.80 -12.55 5.13
N ASP A 5 23.32 -13.34 4.18
CA ASP A 5 23.27 -13.05 2.74
C ASP A 5 21.92 -13.43 2.10
N SER A 6 20.84 -13.54 2.90
CA SER A 6 19.51 -13.94 2.43
C SER A 6 18.66 -12.71 2.08
N TRP A 7 18.16 -12.65 0.85
CA TRP A 7 17.33 -11.54 0.40
C TRP A 7 15.93 -12.01 0.01
N LEU A 8 14.88 -11.33 0.51
CA LEU A 8 13.51 -11.57 0.07
C LEU A 8 13.19 -10.60 -1.07
N LEU A 9 12.96 -11.12 -2.27
CA LEU A 9 12.47 -10.32 -3.39
C LEU A 9 10.95 -10.47 -3.49
N GLU A 10 10.21 -9.40 -3.15
CA GLU A 10 8.75 -9.37 -3.39
C GLU A 10 8.44 -9.21 -4.89
N SER A 11 9.06 -8.22 -5.53
CA SER A 11 8.93 -7.97 -6.97
C SER A 11 10.06 -7.09 -7.49
N ALA A 12 10.34 -7.18 -8.79
CA ALA A 12 11.20 -6.25 -9.50
C ALA A 12 10.40 -5.47 -10.57
N GLN A 13 10.81 -4.23 -10.81
CA GLN A 13 10.25 -3.39 -11.86
C GLN A 13 11.35 -2.96 -12.81
N VAL A 14 11.14 -3.19 -14.11
CA VAL A 14 12.10 -2.86 -15.16
C VAL A 14 11.49 -1.83 -16.09
N LEU A 15 12.19 -0.73 -16.33
CA LEU A 15 11.85 0.28 -17.33
C LEU A 15 12.78 0.09 -18.54
N HIS A 16 12.21 -0.24 -19.69
CA HIS A 16 12.96 -0.26 -20.93
C HIS A 16 13.36 1.18 -21.32
N PRO A 17 14.65 1.51 -21.48
CA PRO A 17 15.10 2.90 -21.62
C PRO A 17 14.57 3.57 -22.89
N LEU A 18 14.61 2.87 -24.03
CA LEU A 18 14.18 3.43 -25.32
C LEU A 18 12.65 3.51 -25.47
N THR A 19 11.94 2.39 -25.22
CA THR A 19 10.48 2.34 -25.42
C THR A 19 9.69 2.93 -24.26
N ARG A 20 10.36 3.24 -23.13
CA ARG A 20 9.75 3.67 -21.86
C ARG A 20 8.68 2.71 -21.33
N ARG A 21 8.65 1.46 -21.82
CA ARG A 21 7.75 0.41 -21.36
C ARG A 21 8.21 -0.11 -20.01
N ARG A 22 7.27 -0.29 -19.10
CA ARG A 22 7.51 -0.81 -17.75
C ARG A 22 7.02 -2.25 -17.67
N TYR A 23 7.80 -3.11 -17.03
CA TYR A 23 7.47 -4.51 -16.78
C TYR A 23 7.60 -4.81 -15.29
N MET A 24 6.67 -5.61 -14.77
CA MET A 24 6.64 -6.09 -13.39
C MET A 24 6.95 -7.57 -13.36
N PHE A 25 7.84 -7.96 -12.46
CA PHE A 25 8.23 -9.34 -12.20
C PHE A 25 7.86 -9.65 -10.76
N LEU A 26 6.79 -10.42 -10.54
CA LEU A 26 6.41 -10.89 -9.21
C LEU A 26 7.29 -12.07 -8.80
N CYS A 27 7.75 -12.09 -7.55
CA CYS A 27 8.61 -13.15 -7.04
C CYS A 27 8.09 -13.70 -5.70
N ASN A 28 8.10 -12.91 -4.63
CA ASN A 28 7.74 -13.31 -3.25
C ASN A 28 8.49 -14.54 -2.74
N HIS A 29 9.78 -14.65 -3.05
CA HIS A 29 10.62 -15.75 -2.62
C HIS A 29 11.96 -15.27 -2.09
N TRP A 30 12.52 -16.04 -1.16
CA TRP A 30 13.88 -15.84 -0.69
C TRP A 30 14.87 -16.27 -1.78
N PHE A 31 15.92 -15.45 -1.92
CA PHE A 31 17.16 -15.77 -2.59
C PHE A 31 18.15 -16.11 -1.48
N SER A 32 18.23 -17.39 -1.14
CA SER A 32 19.01 -17.88 0.00
C SER A 32 19.26 -19.37 -0.13
N LEU A 33 20.48 -19.81 0.20
CA LEU A 33 20.80 -21.23 0.36
C LEU A 33 20.27 -21.82 1.68
N TYR A 34 19.77 -20.98 2.60
CA TYR A 34 19.44 -21.36 3.98
C TYR A 34 17.97 -21.11 4.36
N LYS A 35 17.19 -20.47 3.49
CA LYS A 35 15.78 -20.17 3.70
C LYS A 35 14.96 -20.76 2.56
N GLU A 36 13.71 -21.11 2.88
CA GLU A 36 12.73 -21.57 1.90
C GLU A 36 13.22 -22.78 1.08
N ASP A 37 13.41 -22.63 -0.22
CA ASP A 37 13.75 -23.69 -1.17
C ASP A 37 15.25 -23.77 -1.46
N GLY A 38 16.07 -22.99 -0.77
CA GLY A 38 17.52 -23.02 -0.94
C GLY A 38 18.01 -22.43 -2.27
N ARG A 39 17.18 -21.68 -3.01
CA ARG A 39 17.54 -21.14 -4.33
C ARG A 39 18.02 -19.70 -4.26
N VAL A 40 18.99 -19.38 -5.12
CA VAL A 40 19.57 -18.02 -5.28
C VAL A 40 19.44 -17.48 -6.72
N GLU A 41 18.71 -18.20 -7.57
CA GLU A 41 18.40 -17.81 -8.94
C GLU A 41 16.95 -18.15 -9.26
N ARG A 42 16.28 -17.30 -10.05
CA ARG A 42 14.89 -17.50 -10.47
C ARG A 42 14.66 -16.89 -11.85
N GLU A 43 13.93 -17.61 -12.69
CA GLU A 43 13.37 -17.10 -13.93
C GLU A 43 11.95 -16.58 -13.66
N LEU A 44 11.67 -15.33 -14.06
CA LEU A 44 10.42 -14.65 -13.76
C LEU A 44 9.78 -14.14 -15.06
N LEU A 45 8.46 -14.29 -15.18
CA LEU A 45 7.71 -13.75 -16.30
C LEU A 45 7.37 -12.27 -16.05
N GLY A 46 7.82 -11.42 -16.96
CA GLY A 46 7.56 -9.98 -16.93
C GLY A 46 6.18 -9.65 -17.47
N VAL A 47 5.33 -9.07 -16.63
CA VAL A 47 4.01 -8.56 -17.05
C VAL A 47 4.14 -7.07 -17.40
N ARG A 48 3.69 -6.68 -18.59
CA ARG A 48 3.68 -5.26 -18.99
C ARG A 48 2.77 -4.48 -18.03
N SER A 49 3.33 -3.42 -17.47
CA SER A 49 2.62 -2.53 -16.55
C SER A 49 2.42 -1.16 -17.18
N VAL A 50 1.18 -0.70 -17.19
CA VAL A 50 0.80 0.67 -17.57
C VAL A 50 0.65 1.53 -16.32
N GLU A 51 0.91 2.83 -16.40
CA GLU A 51 0.63 3.74 -15.29
C GLU A 51 -0.89 4.01 -15.20
N THR A 52 -1.41 4.11 -13.98
CA THR A 52 -2.78 4.50 -13.69
C THR A 52 -2.83 5.44 -12.48
N LYS A 53 -4.02 5.97 -12.20
CA LYS A 53 -4.29 6.73 -10.97
C LYS A 53 -5.10 5.89 -10.00
N TYR A 54 -4.74 5.95 -8.73
CA TYR A 54 -5.54 5.39 -7.64
C TYR A 54 -6.06 6.51 -6.76
N THR A 55 -7.32 6.40 -6.36
CA THR A 55 -7.83 7.16 -5.23
C THR A 55 -7.70 6.30 -3.98
N ILE A 56 -7.13 6.88 -2.93
CA ILE A 56 -6.89 6.23 -1.63
C ILE A 56 -7.56 7.07 -0.56
N LEU A 57 -8.65 6.57 0.00
CA LEU A 57 -9.33 7.15 1.15
C LEU A 57 -8.81 6.44 2.40
N VAL A 58 -8.35 7.21 3.36
CA VAL A 58 -7.90 6.71 4.67
C VAL A 58 -8.80 7.30 5.74
N VAL A 59 -9.39 6.43 6.57
CA VAL A 59 -10.25 6.81 7.69
C VAL A 59 -9.48 6.58 8.99
N THR A 60 -9.25 7.68 9.72
CA THR A 60 -8.57 7.68 11.02
C THR A 60 -9.58 7.56 12.14
N GLY A 61 -9.23 6.81 13.19
CA GLY A 61 -10.09 6.62 14.37
C GLY A 61 -10.55 7.91 15.01
N ASP A 62 -11.75 7.86 15.60
CA ASP A 62 -12.33 8.99 16.34
C ASP A 62 -12.16 8.89 17.88
N GLN A 63 -11.23 8.06 18.36
CA GLN A 63 -10.87 8.07 19.78
C GLN A 63 -9.76 9.08 20.04
N GLU A 64 -9.63 9.52 21.29
CA GLU A 64 -8.56 10.43 21.70
C GLU A 64 -7.18 9.83 21.37
N GLY A 65 -6.27 10.67 20.84
CA GLY A 65 -4.92 10.24 20.46
C GLY A 65 -4.83 9.34 19.22
N CYS A 66 -5.90 9.17 18.44
CA CYS A 66 -5.88 8.32 17.24
C CYS A 66 -5.20 8.94 16.02
N GLY A 67 -4.98 10.24 15.99
CA GLY A 67 -4.39 10.95 14.86
C GLY A 67 -2.86 10.99 14.88
N THR A 68 -2.25 11.24 13.72
CA THR A 68 -0.80 11.31 13.58
C THR A 68 -0.33 12.50 12.73
N ASP A 69 0.87 12.97 13.03
CA ASP A 69 1.65 13.91 12.21
C ASP A 69 2.85 13.23 11.52
N SER A 70 2.95 11.89 11.61
CA SER A 70 3.96 11.11 10.92
C SER A 70 3.73 11.04 9.41
N ASN A 71 4.80 10.77 8.65
CA ASN A 71 4.66 10.49 7.22
C ASN A 71 4.02 9.10 7.05
N VAL A 72 2.93 9.05 6.29
CA VAL A 72 2.16 7.82 6.00
C VAL A 72 2.49 7.32 4.61
N PHE A 73 2.65 6.00 4.47
CA PHE A 73 3.00 5.35 3.22
C PHE A 73 2.11 4.16 2.92
N VAL A 74 1.81 3.95 1.65
CA VAL A 74 1.05 2.82 1.15
C VAL A 74 1.79 2.11 0.01
N THR A 75 1.69 0.78 0.02
CA THR A 75 2.03 -0.08 -1.12
C THR A 75 0.79 -0.89 -1.49
N ILE A 76 0.38 -0.84 -2.76
CA ILE A 76 -0.78 -1.57 -3.25
C ILE A 76 -0.30 -2.84 -3.94
N HIS A 77 -0.85 -3.99 -3.54
CA HIS A 77 -0.61 -5.27 -4.18
C HIS A 77 -1.85 -5.69 -4.95
N GLY A 78 -1.66 -6.14 -6.18
CA GLY A 78 -2.70 -6.73 -6.99
C GLY A 78 -2.23 -7.98 -7.73
N ARG A 79 -3.10 -8.53 -8.56
CA ARG A 79 -2.84 -9.79 -9.28
C ARG A 79 -1.65 -9.71 -10.24
N THR A 80 -1.34 -8.54 -10.77
CA THR A 80 -0.31 -8.39 -11.82
C THR A 80 0.86 -7.52 -11.38
N GLY A 81 0.92 -7.10 -10.12
CA GLY A 81 1.99 -6.22 -9.67
C GLY A 81 1.88 -5.77 -8.21
N ILE A 82 2.91 -5.04 -7.81
CA ILE A 82 3.02 -4.34 -6.54
C ILE A 82 3.49 -2.93 -6.88
N THR A 83 2.86 -1.90 -6.32
CA THR A 83 3.34 -0.53 -6.51
C THR A 83 4.63 -0.31 -5.73
N PRO A 84 5.41 0.74 -6.05
CA PRO A 84 6.37 1.27 -5.09
C PRO A 84 5.71 1.64 -3.75
N ARG A 85 6.52 1.86 -2.72
CA ARG A 85 6.08 2.52 -1.49
C ARG A 85 5.81 3.98 -1.81
N ILE A 86 4.57 4.42 -1.66
CA ILE A 86 4.10 5.76 -2.01
C ILE A 86 3.80 6.51 -0.72
N GLU A 87 4.33 7.71 -0.57
CA GLU A 87 3.95 8.61 0.52
C GLU A 87 2.61 9.29 0.23
N LEU A 88 1.73 9.33 1.24
CA LEU A 88 0.44 10.00 1.18
C LEU A 88 0.57 11.43 1.71
N ALA A 89 1.22 12.27 0.91
CA ALA A 89 1.55 13.64 1.29
C ALA A 89 0.39 14.63 1.03
N PRO A 90 0.34 15.78 1.72
CA PRO A 90 -0.75 16.76 1.61
C PRO A 90 -1.01 17.28 0.18
N GLU A 91 0.01 17.37 -0.66
CA GLU A 91 -0.09 17.87 -2.04
C GLU A 91 -0.87 16.91 -2.95
N LEU A 92 -1.08 15.67 -2.49
CA LEU A 92 -1.83 14.63 -3.20
C LEU A 92 -3.30 14.58 -2.78
N LEU A 93 -3.73 15.43 -1.83
CA LEU A 93 -5.13 15.54 -1.42
C LEU A 93 -5.99 16.05 -2.59
N ARG A 94 -7.20 15.51 -2.72
CA ARG A 94 -8.18 16.00 -3.72
C ARG A 94 -8.73 17.37 -3.32
N GLU A 95 -9.14 18.17 -4.32
CA GLU A 95 -9.70 19.54 -4.15
C GLU A 95 -10.93 19.66 -3.23
N ASN A 96 -11.55 18.55 -2.84
CA ASN A 96 -12.68 18.50 -1.89
C ASN A 96 -12.41 17.64 -0.65
N SER A 97 -11.14 17.33 -0.36
CA SER A 97 -10.79 16.69 0.91
C SER A 97 -11.05 17.67 2.05
N THR A 98 -11.41 17.18 3.25
CA THR A 98 -11.55 18.03 4.44
C THR A 98 -10.32 18.94 4.56
N LYS A 99 -10.49 20.27 4.63
CA LYS A 99 -9.41 21.28 4.71
C LYS A 99 -8.50 21.15 5.96
N HIS A 100 -8.68 20.11 6.76
CA HIS A 100 -7.87 19.80 7.92
C HIS A 100 -6.61 19.02 7.53
N LEU A 101 -5.60 19.06 8.41
CA LEU A 101 -4.41 18.22 8.29
C LEU A 101 -4.83 16.75 8.14
N PRO A 102 -4.23 16.01 7.19
CA PRO A 102 -4.58 14.61 6.98
C PRO A 102 -4.23 13.76 8.20
N PHE A 103 -4.89 12.61 8.31
CA PHE A 103 -4.64 11.62 9.37
C PHE A 103 -4.87 12.14 10.80
N THR A 104 -5.64 13.22 10.96
CA THR A 104 -6.09 13.68 12.26
C THR A 104 -7.28 12.86 12.75
N ARG A 105 -7.52 12.85 14.06
CA ARG A 105 -8.63 12.12 14.70
C ARG A 105 -9.96 12.35 13.97
N GLY A 106 -10.69 11.28 13.69
CA GLY A 106 -12.03 11.31 13.08
C GLY A 106 -12.07 11.77 11.63
N THR A 107 -10.91 11.96 10.97
CA THR A 107 -10.87 12.47 9.60
C THR A 107 -10.82 11.39 8.53
N SER A 108 -11.37 11.75 7.38
CA SER A 108 -11.33 11.00 6.13
C SER A 108 -10.48 11.74 5.10
N SER A 109 -9.25 11.28 4.88
CA SER A 109 -8.30 11.93 3.96
C SER A 109 -8.25 11.17 2.63
N THR A 110 -8.49 11.87 1.51
CA THR A 110 -8.52 11.24 0.18
C THR A 110 -7.39 11.74 -0.70
N PHE A 111 -6.52 10.81 -1.11
CA PHE A 111 -5.36 11.08 -1.94
C PHE A 111 -5.56 10.54 -3.36
N THR A 112 -4.96 11.21 -4.36
CA THR A 112 -4.86 10.69 -5.72
C THR A 112 -3.40 10.47 -6.09
N VAL A 113 -3.00 9.21 -6.25
CA VAL A 113 -1.62 8.82 -6.54
C VAL A 113 -1.50 8.28 -7.97
N ARG A 114 -0.39 8.57 -8.64
CA ARG A 114 -0.01 7.90 -9.90
C ARG A 114 0.92 6.74 -9.60
N ALA A 115 0.60 5.56 -10.10
CA ALA A 115 1.40 4.37 -9.87
C ALA A 115 1.17 3.32 -10.98
N PRO A 116 2.05 2.32 -11.11
CA PRO A 116 1.82 1.17 -11.98
C PRO A 116 0.47 0.47 -11.69
N SER A 117 -0.25 0.10 -12.74
CA SER A 117 -1.46 -0.73 -12.64
C SER A 117 -1.10 -2.11 -12.15
N VAL A 118 -1.70 -2.53 -11.04
CA VAL A 118 -1.45 -3.85 -10.42
C VAL A 118 -2.58 -4.86 -10.68
N GLY A 119 -3.51 -4.52 -11.59
CA GLY A 119 -4.69 -5.33 -11.87
C GLY A 119 -5.69 -5.28 -10.71
N ALA A 120 -6.42 -6.37 -10.49
CA ALA A 120 -7.32 -6.50 -9.36
C ALA A 120 -6.54 -6.48 -8.04
N LEU A 121 -6.91 -5.59 -7.11
CA LEU A 121 -6.22 -5.44 -5.82
C LEU A 121 -6.48 -6.66 -4.94
N THR A 122 -5.50 -6.98 -4.09
CA THR A 122 -5.55 -8.13 -3.19
C THR A 122 -5.24 -7.75 -1.75
N LYS A 123 -4.24 -6.89 -1.54
CA LYS A 123 -3.80 -6.44 -0.23
C LYS A 123 -3.14 -5.06 -0.36
N ILE A 124 -3.10 -4.31 0.72
CA ILE A 124 -2.26 -3.12 0.85
C ILE A 124 -1.28 -3.32 1.99
N ARG A 125 -0.12 -2.69 1.91
CA ARG A 125 0.71 -2.42 3.07
C ARG A 125 0.54 -0.95 3.42
N ILE A 126 0.00 -0.67 4.60
CA ILE A 126 -0.08 0.68 5.16
C ILE A 126 0.97 0.80 6.26
N SER A 127 1.69 1.91 6.29
CA SER A 127 2.79 2.11 7.23
C SER A 127 3.01 3.57 7.54
N GLN A 128 3.71 3.84 8.63
CA GLN A 128 4.22 5.16 8.98
C GLN A 128 5.69 5.06 9.41
N ASN A 129 6.38 6.18 9.54
CA ASN A 129 7.78 6.25 9.99
C ASN A 129 7.93 6.76 11.44
N ALA A 130 6.83 6.97 12.18
CA ALA A 130 6.85 7.52 13.54
C ALA A 130 7.60 8.87 13.65
N SER A 131 7.65 9.66 12.57
CA SER A 131 8.13 11.03 12.62
C SER A 131 7.11 11.94 13.34
N GLY A 132 7.54 13.13 13.74
CA GLY A 132 6.63 14.08 14.39
C GLY A 132 6.45 13.85 15.89
N ARG A 133 5.46 14.51 16.47
CA ARG A 133 5.18 14.54 17.92
C ARG A 133 4.13 13.53 18.33
N PHE A 134 3.28 13.08 17.40
CA PHE A 134 2.16 12.19 17.65
C PHE A 134 2.27 10.93 16.76
N PRO A 135 3.18 10.00 17.06
CA PRO A 135 3.44 8.82 16.23
C PRO A 135 2.45 7.66 16.46
N HIS A 136 1.35 7.90 17.18
CA HIS A 136 0.35 6.89 17.52
C HIS A 136 -0.85 7.05 16.60
N TRP A 137 -1.01 6.13 15.66
CA TRP A 137 -2.05 6.24 14.65
C TRP A 137 -2.99 5.05 14.70
N PHE A 138 -4.28 5.30 14.91
CA PHE A 138 -5.31 4.29 14.78
C PHE A 138 -6.01 4.44 13.43
N ILE A 139 -5.95 3.37 12.63
CA ILE A 139 -6.54 3.33 11.30
C ILE A 139 -7.80 2.49 11.39
N GLU A 140 -8.95 3.06 11.03
CA GLU A 140 -10.19 2.32 10.94
C GLU A 140 -10.23 1.49 9.66
N ARG A 141 -10.03 2.17 8.52
CA ARG A 141 -10.16 1.54 7.20
C ARG A 141 -9.42 2.32 6.13
N VAL A 142 -9.00 1.62 5.09
CA VAL A 142 -8.55 2.21 3.83
C VAL A 142 -9.47 1.74 2.70
N VAL A 143 -9.78 2.64 1.76
CA VAL A 143 -10.51 2.32 0.53
C VAL A 143 -9.66 2.73 -0.66
N VAL A 144 -9.46 1.80 -1.60
CA VAL A 144 -8.64 2.05 -2.80
C VAL A 144 -9.45 1.79 -4.06
N THR A 145 -9.48 2.77 -4.95
CA THR A 145 -10.15 2.69 -6.25
C THR A 145 -9.12 2.92 -7.37
N ASN A 146 -9.05 2.01 -8.33
CA ASN A 146 -8.32 2.26 -9.59
C ASN A 146 -9.20 3.14 -10.50
N LEU A 147 -8.77 4.36 -10.82
CA LEU A 147 -9.58 5.29 -11.60
C LEU A 147 -9.78 4.87 -13.06
N ALA A 148 -8.90 4.01 -13.60
CA ALA A 148 -9.12 3.40 -14.92
C ALA A 148 -10.22 2.32 -14.90
N HIS A 149 -10.54 1.78 -13.72
CA HIS A 149 -11.58 0.79 -13.51
C HIS A 149 -12.38 1.13 -12.24
N PRO A 150 -13.28 2.13 -12.25
CA PRO A 150 -13.95 2.60 -11.03
C PRO A 150 -14.77 1.53 -10.28
N LYS A 151 -15.19 0.46 -10.97
CA LYS A 151 -15.82 -0.72 -10.36
C LYS A 151 -14.85 -1.58 -9.53
N TRP A 152 -13.56 -1.31 -9.59
CA TRP A 152 -12.49 -1.95 -8.82
C TRP A 152 -12.17 -1.11 -7.58
N THR A 153 -13.18 -0.95 -6.73
CA THR A 153 -13.06 -0.34 -5.40
C THR A 153 -12.93 -1.45 -4.36
N TYR A 154 -11.87 -1.38 -3.56
CA TYR A 154 -11.55 -2.37 -2.55
C TYR A 154 -11.49 -1.72 -1.17
N TYR A 155 -11.99 -2.44 -0.19
CA TYR A 155 -12.06 -2.03 1.20
C TYR A 155 -11.08 -2.87 2.02
N PHE A 156 -10.33 -2.20 2.90
CA PHE A 156 -9.31 -2.79 3.74
C PHE A 156 -9.64 -2.43 5.18
N ASN A 157 -10.30 -3.33 5.90
CA ASN A 157 -10.63 -3.15 7.31
C ASN A 157 -9.33 -3.26 8.11
N CYS A 158 -8.96 -2.17 8.78
CA CYS A 158 -7.73 -2.09 9.55
C CYS A 158 -8.04 -2.34 11.02
N SER A 159 -8.75 -1.40 11.67
CA SER A 159 -9.06 -1.42 13.11
C SER A 159 -7.84 -1.79 13.97
N PHE A 160 -6.69 -1.19 13.67
CA PHE A 160 -5.45 -1.43 14.41
C PHE A 160 -4.64 -0.16 14.60
N TRP A 161 -3.79 -0.20 15.62
CA TRP A 161 -2.74 0.78 15.85
C TRP A 161 -1.53 0.50 14.96
N LEU A 162 -1.00 1.56 14.37
CA LEU A 162 0.41 1.69 14.03
C LEU A 162 1.04 2.63 15.05
N SER A 163 1.94 2.12 15.87
CA SER A 163 2.49 2.87 16.99
C SER A 163 3.80 2.24 17.47
N PRO A 164 4.80 3.03 17.89
CA PRO A 164 6.02 2.49 18.48
C PRO A 164 5.81 1.88 19.87
N SER A 165 4.72 2.23 20.58
CA SER A 165 4.49 1.83 21.98
C SER A 165 3.09 1.28 22.28
N TYR A 166 2.11 1.43 21.38
CA TYR A 166 0.76 0.89 21.55
C TYR A 166 0.62 -0.46 20.83
N ALA A 167 -0.32 -1.28 21.30
CA ALA A 167 -0.63 -2.60 20.74
C ALA A 167 0.61 -3.50 20.61
N ASP A 168 0.99 -3.88 19.38
CA ASP A 168 2.13 -4.76 19.10
C ASP A 168 3.41 -4.02 18.66
N GLY A 169 3.46 -2.69 18.83
CA GLY A 169 4.65 -1.88 18.52
C GLY A 169 4.97 -1.76 17.02
N LYS A 170 4.06 -2.19 16.13
CA LYS A 170 4.30 -2.20 14.68
C LYS A 170 3.97 -0.86 14.05
N LEU A 171 4.81 -0.45 13.09
CA LEU A 171 4.60 0.75 12.25
C LEU A 171 4.18 0.42 10.82
N SER A 172 3.92 -0.85 10.52
CA SER A 172 3.53 -1.33 9.20
C SER A 172 2.67 -2.59 9.30
N ARG A 173 1.62 -2.67 8.50
CA ARG A 173 0.78 -3.87 8.37
C ARG A 173 0.36 -4.14 6.94
N LEU A 174 0.30 -5.42 6.61
CA LEU A 174 -0.26 -5.93 5.36
C LEU A 174 -1.71 -6.34 5.61
N VAL A 175 -2.64 -5.73 4.86
CA VAL A 175 -4.09 -5.85 5.06
C VAL A 175 -4.70 -6.40 3.78
N ARG A 176 -5.49 -7.48 3.88
CA ARG A 176 -6.20 -8.04 2.74
C ARG A 176 -7.42 -7.19 2.40
N GLY A 177 -7.63 -6.98 1.11
CA GLY A 177 -8.78 -6.23 0.60
C GLY A 177 -9.93 -7.16 0.24
N PHE A 178 -11.13 -6.65 0.38
CA PHE A 178 -12.33 -7.25 -0.19
C PHE A 178 -13.02 -6.24 -1.10
N ARG A 179 -13.67 -6.75 -2.13
CA ARG A 179 -14.57 -5.96 -2.97
C ARG A 179 -15.96 -6.19 -2.40
N GLU A 180 -16.78 -5.15 -2.24
CA GLU A 180 -18.21 -5.40 -2.09
C GLU A 180 -18.66 -6.24 -3.30
N PRO A 181 -19.44 -7.32 -3.11
CA PRO A 181 -20.21 -7.85 -4.22
C PRO A 181 -20.97 -6.65 -4.74
N THR A 182 -20.79 -6.31 -6.02
CA THR A 182 -21.60 -5.29 -6.68
C THR A 182 -23.03 -5.57 -6.27
N GLY A 183 -23.62 -4.68 -5.46
CA GLY A 183 -24.89 -4.93 -4.82
C GLY A 183 -25.90 -5.41 -5.83
N LEU A 184 -26.71 -6.39 -5.40
CA LEU A 184 -27.99 -6.72 -6.01
C LEU A 184 -28.66 -5.42 -6.44
N GLY A 185 -28.76 -5.21 -7.76
CA GLY A 185 -29.72 -4.28 -8.31
C GLY A 185 -31.09 -4.87 -8.03
N GLY A 186 -31.78 -4.32 -7.03
CA GLY A 186 -33.24 -4.37 -6.97
C GLY A 186 -33.85 -3.46 -8.03
#